data_AF-A0A2T2T4Z0-F1
#
_entry.id   AF-A0A2T2T4Z0-F1
#
_cell.length_a   1.000
_cell.length_b   1.000
_cell.length_c   1.000
_cell.angle_alpha   90.00
_cell.angle_beta   90.00
_cell.angle_gamma   90.00
#
_symmetry.space_group_name_H-M   'P 1'
#
loop_
_entity.id
_entity.type
_entity.pdbx_description
1 polymer ?
#
loop_
_entity_poly.entity_id
_entity_poly.type
_entity_poly.pdbx_seq_one_letter_code
_entity_poly.pdbx_strand_id
1 'polypeptide(L)'
;MADSNDPDRNRSFFELATGEGASRGAVDRVQELKRHLFDLAYLVMNADGTEHISEEMLVQELEERMEREGSVDVEARADELAPLLDDGPRAIRERVLVLADEVAEQAAPRTEAVGARYLDFLRRLIVADARVSAEERELFSALCERWGVEKEVPGA
;
A
#
# COMPACT_ATOMS: atom_id res chain seq x y z
N MET A 1 -22.11 -18.75 -22.60
CA MET A 1 -22.02 -17.32 -22.27
C MET A 1 -22.03 -17.24 -20.76
N ALA A 2 -20.87 -17.03 -20.14
CA ALA A 2 -20.75 -16.94 -18.69
C ALA A 2 -21.01 -15.50 -18.27
N ASP A 3 -22.05 -15.34 -17.47
CA ASP A 3 -22.49 -14.10 -16.84
C ASP A 3 -21.33 -13.52 -16.01
N SER A 4 -20.71 -12.45 -16.54
CA SER A 4 -19.60 -11.74 -15.89
C SER A 4 -20.11 -10.40 -15.36
N ASN A 5 -21.21 -10.41 -14.61
CA ASN A 5 -21.70 -9.24 -13.89
C ASN A 5 -21.28 -9.37 -12.42
N ASP A 6 -19.97 -9.25 -12.17
CA ASP A 6 -19.45 -9.04 -10.83
C ASP A 6 -19.47 -7.52 -10.55
N PRO A 7 -20.40 -7.02 -9.72
CA PRO A 7 -20.54 -5.58 -9.48
C PRO A 7 -19.36 -4.96 -8.73
N ASP A 8 -18.47 -5.77 -8.14
CA ASP A 8 -17.27 -5.32 -7.42
C ASP A 8 -16.03 -5.24 -8.30
N ARG A 9 -16.10 -5.72 -9.56
CA ARG A 9 -14.97 -5.70 -10.50
C ARG A 9 -14.63 -4.30 -11.01
N ASN A 10 -15.60 -3.37 -10.99
CA ASN A 10 -15.45 -2.00 -11.49
C ASN A 10 -15.47 -0.94 -10.37
N ARG A 11 -15.61 -1.34 -9.10
CA ARG A 11 -15.55 -0.43 -7.95
C ARG A 11 -14.12 0.00 -7.68
N SER A 12 -13.93 1.30 -7.43
CA SER A 12 -12.64 1.81 -6.97
C SER A 12 -12.23 1.07 -5.70
N PHE A 13 -10.94 0.79 -5.59
CA PHE A 13 -10.32 0.18 -4.41
C PHE A 13 -10.77 0.88 -3.11
N PHE A 14 -10.93 2.20 -3.16
CA PHE A 14 -11.29 3.02 -2.01
C PHE A 14 -12.79 3.00 -1.68
N GLU A 15 -13.66 2.93 -2.69
CA GLU A 15 -15.11 2.71 -2.48
C GLU A 15 -15.39 1.37 -1.80
N LEU A 16 -14.57 0.37 -2.15
CA LEU A 16 -14.60 -0.94 -1.50
C LEU A 16 -14.11 -0.86 -0.05
N ALA A 17 -13.11 -0.05 0.27
CA ALA A 17 -12.60 0.06 1.64
C ALA A 17 -13.53 0.85 2.57
N THR A 18 -14.13 1.96 2.13
CA THR A 18 -14.84 2.89 3.03
C THR A 18 -16.36 2.74 3.04
N GLY A 19 -16.94 1.97 2.11
CA GLY A 19 -18.39 1.82 1.96
C GLY A 19 -19.06 3.05 1.34
N GLU A 20 -20.08 2.84 0.51
CA GLU A 20 -20.79 3.92 -0.20
C GLU A 20 -21.43 4.92 0.79
N GLY A 21 -21.07 6.20 0.66
CA GLY A 21 -21.72 7.31 1.35
C GLY A 21 -20.83 8.55 1.44
N ALA A 22 -21.04 9.51 0.54
CA ALA A 22 -20.34 10.80 0.47
C ALA A 22 -20.64 11.72 1.67
N SER A 23 -20.24 11.30 2.87
CA SER A 23 -20.16 12.16 4.05
C SER A 23 -18.74 12.72 4.15
N ARG A 24 -18.58 13.92 4.73
CA ARG A 24 -17.26 14.55 4.94
C ARG A 24 -16.27 13.60 5.63
N GLY A 25 -16.71 12.87 6.65
CA GLY A 25 -15.90 11.85 7.34
C GLY A 25 -15.65 10.55 6.57
N ALA A 26 -16.31 10.32 5.42
CA ALA A 26 -15.92 9.25 4.49
C ALA A 26 -14.78 9.72 3.59
N VAL A 27 -14.81 10.99 3.15
CA VAL A 27 -13.71 11.60 2.40
C VAL A 27 -12.43 11.61 3.23
N ASP A 28 -12.50 12.08 4.48
CA ASP A 28 -11.31 12.12 5.36
C ASP A 28 -10.70 10.72 5.58
N ARG A 29 -11.54 9.68 5.73
CA ARG A 29 -11.08 8.29 5.86
C ARG A 29 -10.46 7.72 4.59
N VAL A 30 -11.01 8.04 3.42
CA VAL A 30 -10.41 7.64 2.13
C VAL A 30 -9.03 8.28 1.98
N GLN A 31 -8.89 9.55 2.33
CA GLN A 31 -7.64 10.29 2.27
C GLN A 31 -6.59 9.72 3.23
N GLU A 32 -7.01 9.39 4.45
CA GLU A 32 -6.15 8.76 5.45
C GLU A 32 -5.67 7.37 4.99
N LEU A 33 -6.59 6.54 4.47
CA LEU A 33 -6.25 5.23 3.93
C LEU A 33 -5.28 5.34 2.75
N LYS A 34 -5.48 6.30 1.85
CA LYS A 34 -4.55 6.57 0.74
C LYS A 34 -3.16 6.90 1.25
N ARG A 35 -3.06 7.77 2.25
CA ARG A 35 -1.78 8.10 2.89
C ARG A 35 -1.11 6.86 3.51
N HIS A 36 -1.84 6.04 4.25
CA HIS A 36 -1.26 4.84 4.85
C HIS A 36 -0.76 3.82 3.82
N LEU A 37 -1.48 3.66 2.71
CA LEU A 37 -1.06 2.77 1.63
C LEU A 37 0.14 3.32 0.86
N PHE A 38 0.23 4.65 0.70
CA PHE A 38 1.42 5.29 0.16
C PHE A 38 2.63 5.04 1.07
N ASP A 39 2.49 5.32 2.37
CA ASP A 39 3.56 5.12 3.35
C ASP A 39 4.05 3.67 3.35
N LEU A 40 3.13 2.70 3.29
CA LEU A 40 3.48 1.28 3.20
C LEU A 40 4.30 0.98 1.96
N ALA A 41 3.90 1.47 0.79
CA ALA A 41 4.63 1.22 -0.45
C ALA A 41 6.03 1.84 -0.38
N TYR A 42 6.12 3.11 0.02
CA TYR A 42 7.38 3.84 0.14
C TYR A 42 8.36 3.14 1.09
N LEU A 43 7.89 2.77 2.29
CA LEU A 43 8.72 2.13 3.32
C LEU A 43 9.17 0.72 2.94
N VAL A 44 8.29 -0.07 2.30
CA VAL A 44 8.66 -1.40 1.85
C VAL A 44 9.73 -1.33 0.75
N MET A 45 9.55 -0.45 -0.23
CA MET A 45 10.48 -0.31 -1.36
C MET A 45 11.85 0.30 -1.01
N ASN A 46 11.98 0.91 0.18
CA ASN A 46 13.22 1.51 0.65
C ASN A 46 13.76 0.81 1.92
N ALA A 47 13.27 -0.41 2.20
CA ALA A 47 13.51 -1.09 3.46
C ALA A 47 14.95 -1.51 3.71
N ASP A 48 15.74 -1.70 2.65
CA ASP A 48 17.16 -2.05 2.73
C ASP A 48 18.10 -0.83 2.78
N GLY A 49 17.55 0.38 2.82
CA GLY A 49 18.30 1.63 2.93
C GLY A 49 19.04 2.01 1.65
N THR A 50 18.80 1.31 0.55
CA THR A 50 19.22 1.72 -0.79
C THR A 50 18.02 2.31 -1.50
N GLU A 51 18.13 3.54 -2.00
CA GLU A 51 17.13 4.09 -2.92
C GLU A 51 17.09 3.19 -4.17
N HIS A 52 16.13 2.28 -4.18
CA HIS A 52 15.96 1.28 -5.24
C HIS A 52 14.95 1.76 -6.27
N ILE A 53 13.84 2.33 -5.80
CA ILE A 53 12.86 3.01 -6.64
C ILE A 53 13.03 4.53 -6.50
N SER A 54 13.30 5.21 -7.60
CA SER A 54 13.17 6.67 -7.66
C SER A 54 11.76 7.05 -7.22
N GLU A 55 11.65 8.03 -6.34
CA GLU A 55 10.38 8.65 -5.95
C GLU A 55 9.45 8.81 -7.16
N GLU A 56 9.95 9.27 -8.31
CA GLU A 56 9.26 9.38 -9.60
C GLU A 56 8.54 8.12 -10.14
N MET A 57 9.04 6.90 -9.90
CA MET A 57 8.38 5.66 -10.34
C MET A 57 7.26 5.24 -9.39
N LEU A 58 7.49 5.43 -8.09
CA LEU A 58 6.49 5.21 -7.05
C LEU A 58 5.37 6.23 -7.24
N VAL A 59 5.73 7.48 -7.45
CA VAL A 59 4.92 8.62 -7.93
C VAL A 59 4.16 8.23 -9.19
N GLN A 60 4.77 7.82 -10.31
CA GLN A 60 3.98 7.52 -11.52
C GLN A 60 2.92 6.41 -11.34
N GLU A 61 3.26 5.29 -10.68
CA GLU A 61 2.31 4.18 -10.50
C GLU A 61 1.29 4.42 -9.37
N LEU A 62 1.66 5.15 -8.30
CA LEU A 62 0.74 5.56 -7.24
C LEU A 62 -0.04 6.81 -7.59
N GLU A 63 0.56 7.89 -8.09
CA GLU A 63 -0.12 9.13 -8.55
C GLU A 63 -1.18 8.83 -9.59
N GLU A 64 -0.90 8.03 -10.63
CA GLU A 64 -1.94 7.73 -11.61
C GLU A 64 -3.19 7.10 -10.96
N ARG A 65 -3.02 6.37 -9.85
CA ARG A 65 -4.12 5.77 -9.08
C ARG A 65 -4.63 6.63 -7.92
N MET A 66 -3.80 7.49 -7.33
CA MET A 66 -4.07 8.28 -6.12
C MET A 66 -4.43 9.73 -6.45
N GLU A 67 -3.75 10.38 -7.40
CA GLU A 67 -4.06 11.73 -7.90
C GLU A 67 -5.31 11.76 -8.78
N ARG A 68 -5.61 10.69 -9.53
CA ARG A 68 -6.86 10.61 -10.32
C ARG A 68 -8.12 10.75 -9.45
N GLU A 69 -7.98 10.52 -8.16
CA GLU A 69 -9.02 10.70 -7.15
C GLU A 69 -8.69 11.81 -6.13
N GLY A 70 -7.65 12.61 -6.38
CA GLY A 70 -7.12 13.74 -5.60
C GLY A 70 -6.79 13.39 -4.15
N SER A 71 -5.53 13.16 -3.77
CA SER A 71 -5.34 12.67 -2.39
C SER A 71 -4.03 12.74 -1.62
N VAL A 72 -2.85 12.67 -2.22
CA VAL A 72 -1.61 12.60 -1.43
C VAL A 72 -0.58 13.51 -2.06
N ASP A 73 -0.07 14.45 -1.28
CA ASP A 73 1.12 15.22 -1.64
C ASP A 73 2.33 14.29 -1.46
N VAL A 74 2.77 13.68 -2.57
CA VAL A 74 3.75 12.61 -2.53
C VAL A 74 5.11 13.11 -2.08
N GLU A 75 5.56 14.25 -2.62
CA GLU A 75 6.83 14.88 -2.27
C GLU A 75 6.87 15.21 -0.78
N ALA A 76 5.83 15.87 -0.26
CA ALA A 76 5.75 16.17 1.17
C ALA A 76 5.73 14.91 2.04
N ARG A 77 5.08 13.82 1.59
CA ARG A 77 5.07 12.56 2.35
C ARG A 77 6.39 11.82 2.29
N ALA A 78 7.10 11.83 1.17
CA ALA A 78 8.42 11.25 1.05
C ALA A 78 9.41 11.96 2.00
N ASP A 79 9.39 13.31 2.01
CA ASP A 79 10.18 14.13 2.94
C ASP A 79 9.88 13.80 4.41
N GLU A 80 8.61 13.59 4.76
CA GLU A 80 8.20 13.22 6.11
C GLU A 80 8.64 11.80 6.53
N LEU A 81 8.81 10.89 5.58
CA LEU A 81 9.22 9.50 5.82
C LEU A 81 10.74 9.29 5.73
N ALA A 82 11.47 10.16 5.03
CA ALA A 82 12.92 10.05 4.84
C ALA A 82 13.71 9.86 6.15
N PRO A 83 13.43 10.55 7.28
CA PRO A 83 14.16 10.33 8.53
C PRO A 83 14.02 8.90 9.08
N LEU A 84 12.93 8.20 8.76
CA LEU A 84 12.72 6.82 9.20
C LEU A 84 13.62 5.84 8.43
N LEU A 85 14.02 6.19 7.20
CA LEU A 85 14.98 5.41 6.43
C LEU A 85 16.37 5.48 7.07
N ASP A 86 16.75 6.65 7.62
CA ASP A 86 18.01 6.85 8.34
C ASP A 86 18.08 6.03 9.64
N ASP A 87 16.94 5.76 10.29
CA ASP A 87 16.84 4.91 11.49
C ASP A 87 17.03 3.41 11.18
N GLY A 88 16.97 3.03 9.91
CA GLY A 88 17.31 1.70 9.39
C GLY A 88 16.18 0.66 9.43
N PRO A 89 16.47 -0.58 8.98
CA PRO A 89 15.46 -1.59 8.62
C PRO A 89 14.51 -1.97 9.78
N ARG A 90 15.00 -1.91 11.02
CA ARG A 90 14.18 -2.21 12.19
C ARG A 90 13.07 -1.17 12.40
N ALA A 91 13.40 0.12 12.28
CA ALA A 91 12.45 1.20 12.47
C ALA A 91 11.39 1.19 11.36
N ILE A 92 11.82 0.94 10.12
CA ILE A 92 10.95 0.73 8.95
C ILE A 92 9.97 -0.41 9.23
N ARG A 93 10.47 -1.58 9.67
CA ARG A 93 9.62 -2.74 9.99
C ARG A 93 8.59 -2.43 11.07
N GLU A 94 9.01 -1.79 12.16
CA GLU A 94 8.09 -1.41 13.24
C GLU A 94 6.99 -0.47 12.73
N ARG A 95 7.32 0.52 11.89
CA ARG A 95 6.32 1.43 11.31
C ARG A 95 5.39 0.75 10.31
N VAL A 96 5.92 -0.12 9.44
CA VAL A 96 5.12 -0.89 8.48
C VAL A 96 4.07 -1.74 9.19
N LEU A 97 4.43 -2.38 10.30
CA LEU A 97 3.48 -3.19 11.09
C LEU A 97 2.36 -2.33 11.70
N VAL A 98 2.69 -1.13 12.21
CA VAL A 98 1.68 -0.19 12.73
C VAL A 98 0.74 0.26 11.61
N LEU A 99 1.27 0.66 10.46
CA LEU A 99 0.48 1.06 9.30
C LEU A 99 -0.42 -0.08 8.79
N ALA A 100 0.06 -1.33 8.82
CA ALA A 100 -0.73 -2.49 8.43
C ALA A 100 -1.96 -2.67 9.33
N ASP A 101 -1.80 -2.46 10.64
CA ASP A 101 -2.89 -2.50 11.62
C ASP A 101 -3.86 -1.32 11.40
N GLU A 102 -3.35 -0.10 11.18
CA GLU A 102 -4.17 1.09 10.87
C GLU A 102 -5.02 0.92 9.60
N VAL A 103 -4.42 0.37 8.53
CA VAL A 103 -5.14 0.02 7.30
C VAL A 103 -6.20 -1.05 7.55
N ALA A 104 -5.86 -2.07 8.35
CA ALA A 104 -6.79 -3.15 8.66
C ALA A 104 -8.02 -2.65 9.41
N GLU A 105 -7.84 -1.76 10.40
CA GLU A 105 -8.93 -1.14 11.15
C GLU A 105 -9.83 -0.28 10.26
N GLN A 106 -9.24 0.51 9.36
CA GLN A 106 -10.00 1.38 8.44
C GLN A 106 -10.75 0.59 7.38
N ALA A 107 -10.17 -0.50 6.89
CA ALA A 107 -10.76 -1.36 5.87
C ALA A 107 -11.75 -2.38 6.44
N ALA A 108 -11.83 -2.55 7.77
CA ALA A 108 -12.70 -3.55 8.39
C ALA A 108 -14.18 -3.33 8.00
N PRO A 109 -14.94 -4.40 7.71
CA PRO A 109 -14.57 -5.82 7.76
C PRO A 109 -13.95 -6.37 6.46
N ARG A 110 -13.59 -5.51 5.50
CA ARG A 110 -13.11 -5.86 4.16
C ARG A 110 -11.58 -5.92 4.04
N THR A 111 -10.88 -6.01 5.17
CA THR A 111 -9.42 -6.03 5.24
C THR A 111 -8.78 -7.04 4.29
N GLU A 112 -9.28 -8.28 4.23
CA GLU A 112 -8.72 -9.32 3.35
C GLU A 112 -8.85 -8.94 1.86
N ALA A 113 -10.00 -8.42 1.44
CA ALA A 113 -10.24 -8.03 0.05
C ALA A 113 -9.41 -6.80 -0.36
N VAL A 114 -9.29 -5.81 0.53
CA VAL A 114 -8.46 -4.61 0.34
C VAL A 114 -6.99 -5.00 0.32
N GLY A 115 -6.55 -5.79 1.30
CA GLY A 115 -5.19 -6.31 1.43
C GLY A 115 -4.78 -7.14 0.22
N ALA A 116 -5.65 -8.01 -0.30
CA ALA A 116 -5.35 -8.81 -1.49
C ALA A 116 -5.08 -7.95 -2.73
N ARG A 117 -5.91 -6.92 -2.97
CA ARG A 117 -5.70 -5.99 -4.10
C ARG A 117 -4.43 -5.15 -3.92
N TYR A 118 -4.14 -4.72 -2.70
CA TYR A 118 -2.96 -3.92 -2.41
C TYR A 118 -1.67 -4.75 -2.51
N LEU A 119 -1.66 -5.98 -2.00
CA LEU A 119 -0.52 -6.90 -2.11
C LEU A 119 -0.21 -7.26 -3.57
N ASP A 120 -1.22 -7.40 -4.44
CA ASP A 120 -1.01 -7.58 -5.88
C ASP A 120 -0.38 -6.35 -6.55
N PHE A 121 -0.64 -5.16 -6.01
CA PHE A 121 0.02 -3.93 -6.43
C PHE A 121 1.46 -3.88 -5.93
N LEU A 122 1.67 -4.05 -4.63
CA LEU A 122 2.99 -4.00 -4.00
C LEU A 122 3.95 -5.05 -4.57
N ARG A 123 3.47 -6.28 -4.84
CA ARG A 123 4.26 -7.34 -5.49
C ARG A 123 4.77 -6.90 -6.86
N ARG A 124 3.96 -6.19 -7.65
CA ARG A 124 4.36 -5.71 -8.97
C ARG A 124 5.44 -4.65 -8.88
N LEU A 125 5.37 -3.75 -7.88
CA LEU A 125 6.42 -2.77 -7.62
C LEU A 125 7.75 -3.45 -7.25
N ILE A 126 7.72 -4.36 -6.27
CA ILE A 126 8.90 -5.10 -5.82
C ILE A 126 9.54 -5.87 -6.98
N VAL A 127 8.74 -6.54 -7.81
CA VAL A 127 9.27 -7.30 -8.97
C VAL A 127 9.82 -6.36 -10.06
N ALA A 128 9.23 -5.18 -10.25
CA ALA A 128 9.67 -4.21 -11.24
C ALA A 128 11.04 -3.59 -10.91
N ASP A 129 11.38 -3.50 -9.62
CA ASP A 129 12.67 -3.00 -9.14
C ASP A 129 13.87 -3.90 -9.54
N ALA A 130 13.61 -5.13 -9.99
CA ALA A 130 14.59 -6.12 -10.44
C ALA A 130 15.63 -6.56 -9.38
N ARG A 131 15.67 -5.97 -8.19
CA ARG A 131 16.52 -6.35 -7.06
C ARG A 131 15.72 -6.53 -5.77
N VAL A 132 14.93 -7.59 -5.73
CA VAL A 132 14.16 -7.91 -4.52
C VAL A 132 15.08 -8.19 -3.33
N SER A 133 15.03 -7.34 -2.30
CA SER A 133 15.84 -7.46 -1.09
C SER A 133 15.24 -8.45 -0.08
N ALA A 134 16.00 -8.79 0.97
CA ALA A 134 15.47 -9.68 2.01
C ALA A 134 14.42 -8.96 2.85
N GLU A 135 14.68 -7.69 3.12
CA GLU A 135 13.85 -6.76 3.87
C GLU A 135 12.49 -6.60 3.18
N GLU A 136 12.45 -6.39 1.86
CA GLU A 136 11.21 -6.32 1.08
C GLU A 136 10.38 -7.60 1.18
N ARG A 137 11.03 -8.77 1.07
CA ARG A 137 10.35 -10.08 1.19
C ARG A 137 9.77 -10.30 2.57
N GLU A 138 10.53 -9.96 3.61
CA GLU A 138 10.10 -10.08 5.00
C GLU A 138 8.91 -9.17 5.29
N LEU A 139 8.94 -7.92 4.83
CA LEU A 139 7.83 -6.99 4.99
C LEU A 139 6.60 -7.41 4.20
N PHE A 140 6.76 -7.85 2.94
CA PHE A 140 5.65 -8.37 2.15
C PHE A 140 4.97 -9.57 2.83
N SER A 141 5.77 -10.50 3.34
CA SER A 141 5.27 -11.66 4.08
C SER A 141 4.54 -11.25 5.36
N ALA A 142 5.07 -10.28 6.10
CA ALA A 142 4.42 -9.76 7.29
C ALA A 142 3.06 -9.11 6.98
N LEU A 143 2.93 -8.40 5.86
CA LEU A 143 1.65 -7.84 5.41
C LEU A 143 0.64 -8.93 5.03
N CYS A 144 1.08 -9.99 4.35
CA CYS A 144 0.26 -11.17 4.07
C CYS A 144 -0.31 -11.79 5.36
N GLU A 145 0.56 -12.03 6.36
CA GLU A 145 0.16 -12.60 7.65
C GLU A 145 -0.83 -11.68 8.39
N ARG A 146 -0.55 -10.37 8.45
CA ARG A 146 -1.36 -9.40 9.18
C ARG A 146 -2.76 -9.22 8.60
N TRP A 147 -2.90 -9.27 7.28
CA TRP A 147 -4.20 -9.12 6.62
C TRP A 147 -4.91 -10.45 6.34
N GLY A 148 -4.30 -11.57 6.71
CA GLY A 148 -4.86 -12.90 6.47
C GLY A 148 -4.96 -13.27 4.99
N VAL A 149 -4.03 -12.76 4.17
CA VAL A 149 -4.05 -12.94 2.71
C VAL A 149 -2.89 -13.84 2.27
N GLU A 150 -3.21 -14.95 1.63
CA GLU A 150 -2.22 -15.84 1.02
C GLU A 150 -1.76 -15.31 -0.35
N LYS A 151 -0.47 -14.96 -0.49
CA LYS A 151 0.17 -14.56 -1.75
C LYS A 151 1.56 -15.17 -1.88
N GLU A 152 2.01 -15.35 -3.11
CA GLU A 152 3.40 -15.71 -3.40
C GLU A 152 4.32 -14.54 -3.08
N VAL A 153 5.34 -14.80 -2.26
CA VAL A 153 6.38 -13.83 -1.91
C VAL A 153 7.20 -13.50 -3.15
N PRO A 154 7.43 -12.21 -3.48
CA PRO A 154 8.24 -11.83 -4.63
C PRO A 154 9.68 -12.33 -4.49
N GLY A 155 10.21 -12.91 -5.58
CA GLY A 155 11.59 -13.42 -5.62
C GLY A 155 11.86 -14.72 -4.84
N ALA A 156 10.81 -15.40 -4.35
CA ALA A 156 10.89 -16.75 -3.77
C ALA A 156 10.97 -17.85 -4.85
#